data_AF-A0A3P7MDF7-F1
#
_entry.id   AF-A0A3P7MDF7-F1
#
_cell.length_a   1.000
_cell.length_b   1.000
_cell.length_c   1.000
_cell.angle_alpha   90.00
_cell.angle_beta   90.00
_cell.angle_gamma   90.00
#
_symmetry.space_group_name_H-M   'P 1'
#
loop_
_entity.id
_entity.type
_entity.pdbx_description
1 polymer ?
#
loop_
_entity_poly.entity_id
_entity_poly.type
_entity_poly.pdbx_seq_one_letter_code
_entity_poly.pdbx_strand_id
1 'polypeptide(L)'
;MGNYKAEVGVKEQETPAEKKEQDAFLNSLVKSPIIMEVHKYLVSIRLAPRTPRNFRELLRKLPNDSSAFEHVFVGEIRKGKVSGFHNWVMFCEQEAKGEIDYHGFYRAVNQYL
;
A
#
# COMPACT_ATOMS: atom_id res chain seq x y z
N MET A 1 4.13 4.48 10.53
CA MET A 1 3.80 3.03 10.46
C MET A 1 3.65 2.38 11.84
N GLY A 2 3.79 3.10 12.96
CA GLY A 2 3.84 2.50 14.32
C GLY A 2 2.50 2.05 14.92
N ASN A 3 1.38 2.13 14.20
CA ASN A 3 0.04 1.90 14.76
C ASN A 3 -0.72 0.71 14.17
N TYR A 4 -0.11 -0.09 13.29
CA TYR A 4 -0.83 -1.12 12.56
C TYR A 4 -0.81 -2.48 13.27
N LYS A 5 -1.97 -3.10 13.45
CA LYS A 5 -2.11 -4.49 13.93
C LYS A 5 -2.50 -5.36 12.73
N ALA A 6 -1.68 -6.35 12.41
CA ALA A 6 -1.87 -7.20 11.24
C ALA A 6 -3.04 -8.21 11.35
N GLU A 7 -3.80 -8.20 12.45
CA GLU A 7 -4.88 -9.17 12.71
C GLU A 7 -6.22 -8.75 12.09
N VAL A 8 -6.72 -9.57 11.16
CA VAL A 8 -7.99 -9.32 10.45
C VAL A 8 -9.12 -10.18 11.03
N GLY A 9 -10.33 -9.60 11.15
CA GLY A 9 -11.53 -10.32 11.62
C GLY A 9 -12.65 -9.45 12.20
N VAL A 10 -12.42 -8.15 12.39
CA VAL A 10 -13.39 -7.17 12.87
C VAL A 10 -13.54 -6.11 11.79
N LYS A 11 -14.75 -5.57 11.58
CA LYS A 11 -14.98 -4.41 10.71
C LYS A 11 -14.12 -3.26 11.22
N GLU A 12 -12.97 -3.02 10.58
CA GLU A 12 -12.00 -2.02 11.04
C GLU A 12 -12.67 -0.64 11.03
N GLN A 13 -12.85 -0.08 12.23
CA GLN A 13 -13.18 1.32 12.36
C GLN A 13 -11.87 2.09 12.24
N GLU A 14 -11.69 2.74 11.09
CA GLU A 14 -10.56 3.62 10.84
C GLU A 14 -10.47 4.67 11.97
N THR A 15 -9.39 4.62 12.74
CA THR A 15 -9.16 5.54 13.84
C THR A 15 -8.82 6.94 13.32
N PRO A 16 -9.02 8.00 14.12
CA PRO A 16 -8.58 9.34 13.75
C PRO A 16 -7.08 9.44 13.43
N ALA A 17 -6.26 8.61 14.07
CA ALA A 17 -4.81 8.55 13.83
C ALA A 17 -4.50 7.94 12.46
N GLU A 18 -5.09 6.78 12.14
CA GLU A 18 -4.92 6.13 10.82
C GLU A 18 -5.41 7.04 9.69
N LYS A 19 -6.56 7.68 9.86
CA LYS A 19 -7.06 8.67 8.90
C LYS A 19 -6.07 9.80 8.65
N LYS A 20 -5.45 10.32 9.71
CA LYS A 20 -4.43 11.38 9.61
C LYS A 20 -3.17 10.89 8.90
N GLU A 21 -2.71 9.66 9.19
CA GLU A 21 -1.55 9.06 8.54
C GLU A 21 -1.80 8.85 7.04
N GLN A 22 -2.96 8.30 6.68
CA GLN A 22 -3.36 8.14 5.27
C GLN A 22 -3.49 9.48 4.55
N ASP A 23 -4.08 10.49 5.19
CA ASP A 23 -4.19 11.84 4.62
C ASP A 23 -2.81 12.48 4.38
N ALA A 24 -1.87 12.32 5.33
CA ALA A 24 -0.50 12.78 5.19
C ALA A 24 0.27 12.07 4.08
N PHE A 25 0.05 10.75 3.95
CA PHE A 25 0.60 9.94 2.87
C PHE A 25 0.09 10.43 1.51
N LEU A 26 -1.24 10.52 1.32
CA LEU A 26 -1.84 10.97 0.07
C LEU A 26 -1.40 12.38 -0.31
N ASN A 27 -1.27 13.28 0.67
CA ASN A 27 -0.78 14.64 0.46
C ASN A 27 0.68 14.67 -0.03
N SER A 28 1.52 13.76 0.44
CA SER A 28 2.91 13.61 -0.02
C SER A 28 2.96 12.95 -1.39
N LEU A 29 2.11 11.95 -1.62
CA LEU A 29 2.02 11.19 -2.86
C LEU A 29 1.69 12.10 -4.05
N VAL A 30 0.65 12.93 -3.93
CA VAL A 30 0.25 13.84 -5.02
C VAL A 30 1.18 15.04 -5.24
N LYS A 31 2.21 15.21 -4.40
CA LYS A 31 3.30 16.17 -4.63
C LYS A 31 4.48 15.55 -5.37
N SER A 32 4.55 14.23 -5.45
CA SER A 32 5.63 13.52 -6.14
C SER A 32 5.55 13.76 -7.65
N PRO A 33 6.67 14.16 -8.31
CA PRO A 33 6.72 14.31 -9.76
C PRO A 33 6.29 13.04 -10.50
N ILE A 34 6.68 11.87 -9.99
CA ILE A 34 6.35 10.56 -10.60
C ILE A 34 4.84 10.32 -10.60
N ILE A 35 4.19 10.58 -9.46
CA ILE A 35 2.73 10.43 -9.33
C ILE A 35 2.00 11.46 -10.18
N MET A 36 2.57 12.65 -10.35
CA MET A 36 2.02 13.66 -11.25
C MET A 36 2.13 13.26 -12.72
N GLU A 37 3.17 12.52 -13.13
CA GLU A 37 3.22 11.93 -14.48
C GLU A 37 2.15 10.83 -14.65
N VAL A 38 1.96 9.97 -13.64
CA VAL A 38 0.85 8.99 -13.65
C VAL A 38 -0.49 9.71 -13.74
N HIS A 39 -0.68 10.79 -12.98
CA HIS A 39 -1.90 11.60 -13.03
C HIS A 39 -2.14 12.18 -14.42
N LYS A 40 -1.12 12.78 -15.05
CA LYS A 40 -1.21 13.30 -16.43
C LYS A 40 -1.62 12.22 -17.41
N TYR A 41 -1.02 11.03 -17.31
CA TYR A 41 -1.37 9.89 -18.17
C TYR A 41 -2.81 9.44 -17.94
N LEU A 42 -3.24 9.23 -16.70
CA LEU A 42 -4.62 8.82 -16.39
C LEU A 42 -5.65 9.87 -16.85
N VAL A 43 -5.31 11.16 -16.81
CA VAL A 43 -6.14 12.23 -17.36
C VAL A 43 -6.22 12.14 -18.88
N SER A 44 -5.11 11.85 -19.57
CA SER A 44 -5.09 11.76 -21.04
C SER A 44 -5.97 10.61 -21.56
N ILE A 45 -6.06 9.51 -20.81
CA ILE A 45 -6.93 8.36 -21.11
C ILE A 45 -8.30 8.43 -20.41
N ARG A 46 -8.65 9.57 -19.81
CA ARG A 46 -9.96 9.84 -19.18
C ARG A 46 -10.33 8.92 -18.01
N LEU A 47 -9.33 8.37 -17.31
CA LEU A 47 -9.51 7.54 -16.12
C LEU A 47 -9.31 8.30 -14.79
N ALA A 48 -8.87 9.56 -14.83
CA ALA A 48 -8.71 10.40 -13.64
C ALA A 48 -9.26 11.82 -13.82
N PRO A 49 -9.71 12.47 -12.71
CA PRO A 49 -10.05 13.89 -12.70
C PRO A 49 -8.87 14.79 -13.09
N ARG A 50 -9.15 15.93 -13.72
CA ARG A 50 -8.11 16.86 -14.19
C ARG A 50 -7.31 17.55 -13.09
N THR A 51 -7.90 17.76 -11.91
CA THR A 51 -7.26 18.52 -10.84
C THR A 51 -6.56 17.60 -9.85
N PRO A 52 -5.36 17.95 -9.34
CA PRO A 52 -4.67 17.16 -8.32
C PRO A 52 -5.51 16.95 -7.05
N ARG A 53 -6.30 17.95 -6.66
CA ARG A 53 -7.25 17.84 -5.53
C ARG A 53 -8.25 16.72 -5.75
N ASN A 54 -8.90 16.66 -6.93
CA ASN A 54 -9.89 15.63 -7.19
C ASN A 54 -9.24 14.26 -7.42
N PHE A 55 -8.02 14.23 -7.94
CA PHE A 55 -7.24 13.00 -8.04
C PHE A 55 -6.91 12.41 -6.67
N ARG A 56 -6.52 13.24 -5.69
CA ARG A 56 -6.35 12.82 -4.29
C ARG A 56 -7.63 12.21 -3.73
N GLU A 57 -8.77 12.86 -3.93
CA GLU A 57 -10.07 12.36 -3.46
C GLU A 57 -10.47 11.04 -4.15
N LEU A 58 -10.10 10.85 -5.43
CA LEU A 58 -10.25 9.57 -6.11
C LEU A 58 -9.42 8.48 -5.42
N LEU A 59 -8.14 8.74 -5.16
CA LEU A 59 -7.24 7.79 -4.49
C LEU A 59 -7.75 7.39 -3.10
N ARG A 60 -8.36 8.34 -2.35
CA ARG A 60 -8.96 8.08 -1.04
C ARG A 60 -10.19 7.16 -1.09
N LYS A 61 -10.88 7.10 -2.24
CA LYS A 61 -12.14 6.38 -2.44
C LYS A 61 -11.99 5.04 -3.15
N LEU A 62 -10.78 4.68 -3.60
CA LEU A 62 -10.55 3.37 -4.22
C LEU A 62 -10.97 2.26 -3.23
N PRO A 63 -11.68 1.21 -3.70
CA PRO A 63 -12.49 0.34 -2.85
C PRO A 63 -11.71 -0.35 -1.72
N ASN A 64 -12.28 -0.20 -0.52
CA ASN A 64 -11.82 -0.65 0.79
C ASN A 64 -12.38 -2.04 1.18
N ASP A 65 -12.18 -3.07 0.37
CA ASP A 65 -12.21 -4.42 0.96
C ASP A 65 -10.82 -4.66 1.51
N SER A 66 -10.65 -4.47 2.83
CA SER A 66 -9.37 -4.50 3.60
C SER A 66 -8.25 -3.71 2.91
N SER A 67 -8.00 -2.49 3.36
CA SER A 67 -7.49 -1.44 2.47
C SER A 67 -6.32 -1.95 1.61
N ALA A 68 -6.46 -1.85 0.28
CA ALA A 68 -5.39 -2.23 -0.64
C ALA A 68 -4.07 -1.52 -0.30
N PHE A 69 -4.16 -0.39 0.41
CA PHE A 69 -3.05 0.28 1.03
C PHE A 69 -2.31 -0.60 2.06
N GLU A 70 -3.00 -1.17 3.05
CA GLU A 70 -2.41 -2.05 4.05
C GLU A 70 -1.87 -3.32 3.39
N HIS A 71 -2.63 -3.92 2.48
CA HIS A 71 -2.20 -5.11 1.76
C HIS A 71 -0.87 -4.90 0.99
N VAL A 72 -0.73 -3.76 0.30
CA VAL A 72 0.45 -3.48 -0.53
C VAL A 72 1.60 -2.89 0.28
N PHE A 73 1.33 -1.96 1.19
CA PHE A 73 2.36 -1.14 1.83
C PHE A 73 2.73 -1.56 3.23
N VAL A 74 1.86 -2.23 3.98
CA VAL A 74 2.11 -2.63 5.37
C VAL A 74 2.31 -4.14 5.48
N GLY A 75 1.56 -4.87 4.65
CA GLY A 75 1.42 -6.30 4.67
C GLY A 75 0.35 -6.77 5.65
N GLU A 76 -0.36 -7.81 5.25
CA GLU A 76 -1.61 -8.25 5.86
C GLU A 76 -1.49 -9.72 6.31
N ILE A 77 -1.79 -10.00 7.60
CA ILE A 77 -1.78 -11.36 8.16
C ILE A 77 -3.22 -11.82 8.40
N ARG A 78 -3.76 -12.61 7.47
CA ARG A 78 -5.09 -13.21 7.62
C ARG A 78 -5.00 -14.59 8.23
N LYS A 79 -5.65 -14.79 9.38
CA LYS A 79 -5.75 -16.12 10.04
C LYS A 79 -4.38 -16.79 10.24
N GLY A 80 -3.39 -16.02 10.66
CA GLY A 80 -2.01 -16.50 10.85
C GLY A 80 -1.23 -16.77 9.57
N LYS A 81 -1.75 -16.37 8.40
CA LYS A 81 -1.04 -16.45 7.11
C LYS A 81 -0.79 -15.07 6.56
N VAL A 82 0.44 -14.83 6.10
CA VAL A 82 0.79 -13.64 5.32
C VAL A 82 0.02 -13.70 4.00
N SER A 83 -0.89 -12.75 3.79
CA SER A 83 -1.71 -12.61 2.59
C SER A 83 -1.18 -11.54 1.63
N GLY A 84 -0.40 -10.58 2.12
CA GLY A 84 0.38 -9.64 1.32
C GLY A 84 1.57 -9.14 2.14
N PHE A 85 2.76 -9.10 1.55
CA PHE A 85 3.97 -8.52 2.17
C PHE A 85 5.05 -8.34 1.10
N HIS A 86 4.97 -7.25 0.33
CA HIS A 86 5.83 -7.04 -0.85
C HIS A 86 6.61 -5.73 -0.84
N ASN A 87 6.30 -4.83 0.11
CA ASN A 87 7.00 -3.57 0.23
C ASN A 87 8.38 -3.79 0.86
N TRP A 88 9.44 -3.58 0.08
CA TRP A 88 10.82 -3.75 0.52
C TRP A 88 11.19 -2.85 1.71
N VAL A 89 10.59 -1.66 1.82
CA VAL A 89 10.82 -0.77 2.98
C VAL A 89 10.30 -1.41 4.26
N MET A 90 9.06 -1.93 4.22
CA MET A 90 8.51 -2.69 5.35
C MET A 90 9.29 -3.95 5.62
N PHE A 91 9.74 -4.66 4.59
CA PHE A 91 10.59 -5.83 4.75
C PHE A 91 11.83 -5.50 5.57
N CYS A 92 12.59 -4.48 5.16
CA CYS A 92 13.80 -4.05 5.88
C CYS A 92 13.49 -3.60 7.31
N GLU A 93 12.40 -2.85 7.53
CA GLU A 93 12.00 -2.41 8.88
C GLU A 93 11.64 -3.57 9.81
N GLN A 94 10.98 -4.61 9.31
CA GLN A 94 10.57 -5.76 10.12
C GLN A 94 11.72 -6.75 10.32
N GLU A 95 12.59 -6.93 9.32
CA GLU A 95 13.85 -7.67 9.45
C GLU A 95 14.75 -7.03 10.52
N ALA A 96 14.90 -5.70 10.52
CA ALA A 96 15.66 -4.98 11.54
C ALA A 96 15.09 -5.13 12.96
N LYS A 97 13.80 -5.46 13.11
CA LYS A 97 13.15 -5.75 14.39
C LYS A 97 13.25 -7.21 14.81
N GLY A 98 13.76 -8.09 13.94
CA GLY A 98 13.81 -9.53 14.17
C GLY A 98 12.48 -10.25 13.93
N GLU A 99 11.52 -9.60 13.27
CA GLU A 99 10.19 -10.16 12.96
C GLU A 99 10.18 -10.95 11.64
N ILE A 100 11.26 -10.86 10.85
CA ILE A 100 11.44 -11.59 9.59
C ILE A 100 12.75 -12.37 9.64
N ASP A 101 12.67 -13.64 9.25
CA ASP A 101 13.82 -14.51 8.99
C ASP A 101 13.92 -14.77 7.47
N TYR A 102 14.95 -14.22 6.83
CA TYR A 102 15.10 -14.32 5.37
C TYR A 102 15.74 -15.65 4.97
N HIS A 103 14.96 -16.51 4.30
CA HIS A 103 15.40 -17.84 3.87
C HIS A 103 15.93 -17.92 2.42
N GLY A 104 16.10 -16.80 1.72
CA GLY A 104 16.59 -16.77 0.34
C GLY A 104 15.54 -16.40 -0.71
N PHE A 105 15.83 -16.67 -1.98
CA PHE A 105 14.99 -16.30 -3.12
C PHE A 105 14.74 -17.48 -4.05
N TYR A 106 13.58 -17.46 -4.72
CA TYR A 106 13.23 -18.44 -5.74
C TYR A 106 13.69 -17.95 -7.12
N ARG A 107 14.25 -18.85 -7.93
CA ARG A 107 14.53 -18.61 -9.35
C ARG A 107 13.44 -19.25 -10.18
N ALA A 108 12.91 -18.51 -11.16
CA ALA A 108 12.08 -19.14 -12.19
C ALA A 108 12.96 -20.16 -12.95
N VAL A 109 12.50 -21.41 -13.00
CA VAL A 109 13.11 -22.41 -13.88
C VAL A 109 12.60 -22.09 -15.29
N ASN A 110 13.48 -21.61 -16.17
CA ASN A 110 13.13 -21.46 -17.59
C ASN A 110 12.93 -22.86 -18.18
N GLN A 111 11.68 -23.27 -18.38
CA GLN A 111 11.31 -24.57 -18.94
C GLN A 111 11.32 -24.55 -20.49
N TYR A 112 12.34 -23.92 -21.07
CA TYR A 112 12.60 -23.94 -22.51
C TYR A 112 14.09 -24.09 -22.78
N LEU A 113 14.58 -25.33 -22.61
CA LEU A 113 15.70 -25.90 -23.34
C LEU A 113 15.34 -27.34 -23.70
#